data_AF-A0A971FES2-F1
#
_entry.id   AF-A0A971FES2-F1
#
_cell.length_a   1.000
_cell.length_b   1.000
_cell.length_c   1.000
_cell.angle_alpha   90.00
_cell.angle_beta   90.00
_cell.angle_gamma   90.00
#
_symmetry.space_group_name_H-M   'P 1'
#
loop_
_entity.id
_entity.type
_entity.pdbx_description
1 polymer ?
#
loop_
_entity_poly.entity_id
_entity_poly.type
_entity_poly.pdbx_seq_one_letter_code
_entity_poly.pdbx_strand_id
1 'polypeptide(L)'
;GRALVVLWRAARAGHPLKLYQQHFLPIGDLNGLITDLCSTADPRAWGALIPGNMGDLWNQALEVEEDEQVSRFELLSANHLTALSRRAKLQTAGPERVAGYLWGLWVEAFNLKLVISGKLNKLDTGLLKSRIRDTYV
;
A
#
# COMPACT_ATOMS: atom_id res chain seq x y z
N GLY A 1 -5.19 1.19 1.71
CA GLY A 1 -3.76 1.37 1.38
C GLY A 1 -3.10 2.45 2.22
N ARG A 2 -3.05 3.70 1.75
CA ARG A 2 -2.25 4.77 2.39
C ARG A 2 -2.65 5.13 3.83
N ALA A 3 -3.96 5.19 4.12
CA ALA A 3 -4.43 5.45 5.49
C ALA A 3 -3.90 4.39 6.48
N LEU A 4 -3.97 3.11 6.10
CA LEU A 4 -3.44 1.99 6.90
C LEU A 4 -1.94 2.14 7.17
N VAL A 5 -1.16 2.50 6.16
CA VAL A 5 0.30 2.74 6.30
C VAL A 5 0.59 3.89 7.28
N VAL A 6 -0.16 4.99 7.20
CA VAL A 6 0.02 6.13 8.10
C VAL A 6 -0.33 5.75 9.53
N LEU A 7 -1.50 5.12 9.74
CA LEU A 7 -1.92 4.66 11.07
C LEU A 7 -0.93 3.64 11.64
N TRP A 8 -0.38 2.75 10.82
CA TRP A 8 0.63 1.80 11.26
C TRP A 8 1.92 2.48 11.70
N ARG A 9 2.43 3.44 10.91
CA ARG A 9 3.62 4.21 11.29
C ARG A 9 3.39 4.99 12.58
N ALA A 10 2.19 5.56 12.76
CA ALA A 10 1.80 6.23 13.99
C ALA A 10 1.76 5.28 15.20
N ALA A 11 1.17 4.10 15.04
CA ALA A 11 1.11 3.07 16.09
C ALA A 11 2.52 2.63 16.51
N ARG A 12 3.42 2.37 15.56
CA ARG A 12 4.81 1.98 15.83
C ARG A 12 5.62 3.09 16.50
N ALA A 13 5.34 4.35 16.17
CA ALA A 13 5.95 5.49 16.83
C ALA A 13 5.38 5.77 18.24
N GLY A 14 4.42 4.97 18.71
CA GLY A 14 3.76 5.16 20.02
C GLY A 14 2.81 6.36 20.04
N HIS A 15 2.42 6.89 18.89
CA HIS A 15 1.48 8.00 18.84
C HIS A 15 0.03 7.52 19.00
N PRO A 16 -0.82 8.27 19.72
CA PRO A 16 -2.21 7.92 19.89
C PRO A 16 -2.99 8.05 18.56
N LEU A 17 -3.53 6.94 18.08
CA LEU A 17 -4.19 6.84 16.76
C LEU A 17 -5.44 7.72 16.62
N LYS A 18 -6.13 8.00 17.72
CA LYS A 18 -7.30 8.90 17.74
C LYS A 18 -6.97 10.30 17.21
N LEU A 19 -5.73 10.78 17.39
CA LEU A 19 -5.30 12.08 16.84
C LEU A 19 -5.19 12.07 15.32
N TYR A 20 -4.95 10.90 14.71
CA TYR A 20 -4.84 10.76 13.27
C TYR A 20 -6.20 10.58 12.59
N GLN A 21 -7.21 10.11 13.32
CA GLN A 21 -8.56 9.88 12.80
C GLN A 21 -9.14 11.14 12.14
N GLN A 22 -8.96 12.32 12.75
CA GLN A 22 -9.45 13.59 12.20
C GLN A 22 -8.85 13.96 10.84
N HIS A 23 -7.63 13.50 10.53
CA HIS A 23 -6.96 13.79 9.26
C HIS A 23 -7.46 12.90 8.10
N PHE A 24 -8.21 11.85 8.42
CA PHE A 24 -8.79 10.93 7.46
C PHE A 24 -10.29 11.11 7.30
N LEU A 25 -10.94 12.03 8.01
CA LEU A 25 -12.39 12.18 7.92
C LEU A 25 -12.78 13.42 7.11
N PRO A 26 -13.78 13.33 6.21
CA PRO A 26 -14.52 12.12 5.83
C PRO A 26 -13.84 11.34 4.68
N ILE A 27 -13.79 10.00 4.76
CA ILE A 27 -13.50 9.09 3.63
C ILE A 27 -14.78 8.36 3.16
N GLY A 28 -15.92 8.60 3.78
CA GLY A 28 -17.21 8.00 3.40
C GLY A 28 -17.40 6.62 4.07
N ASP A 29 -17.67 5.59 3.29
CA ASP A 29 -18.01 4.24 3.81
C ASP A 29 -16.89 3.60 4.65
N LEU A 30 -15.65 4.07 4.51
CA LEU A 30 -14.51 3.58 5.29
C LEU A 30 -14.37 4.26 6.67
N ASN A 31 -15.24 5.22 7.02
CA ASN A 31 -15.17 5.91 8.30
C ASN A 31 -15.28 4.94 9.49
N GLY A 32 -16.15 3.92 9.39
CA GLY A 32 -16.30 2.88 10.42
C GLY A 32 -15.00 2.08 10.58
N LEU A 33 -14.44 1.59 9.48
CA LEU A 33 -13.18 0.84 9.47
C LEU A 33 -12.03 1.64 10.11
N ILE A 34 -11.87 2.92 9.77
CA ILE A 34 -10.83 3.76 10.37
C ILE A 34 -11.05 3.92 11.88
N THR A 35 -12.30 4.04 12.32
CA THR A 35 -12.66 4.15 13.75
C THR A 35 -12.31 2.87 14.50
N ASP A 36 -12.62 1.71 13.92
CA ASP A 36 -12.33 0.40 14.51
C ASP A 36 -10.81 0.18 14.63
N LEU A 37 -10.06 0.47 13.56
CA LEU A 37 -8.60 0.37 13.56
C LEU A 37 -7.94 1.30 14.58
N CYS A 38 -8.42 2.54 14.70
CA CYS A 38 -7.93 3.49 15.71
C CYS A 38 -8.28 3.08 17.15
N SER A 39 -9.30 2.23 17.33
CA SER A 39 -9.70 1.70 18.63
C SER A 39 -8.92 0.46 19.02
N THR A 40 -8.41 -0.30 18.04
CA THR A 40 -7.52 -1.45 18.26
C THR A 40 -6.06 -1.00 18.34
N ALA A 41 -5.51 -0.98 19.56
CA ALA A 41 -4.15 -0.50 19.81
C ALA A 41 -3.04 -1.33 19.15
N ASP A 42 -3.26 -2.63 18.92
CA ASP A 42 -2.28 -3.52 18.29
C ASP A 42 -2.51 -3.64 16.77
N PRO A 43 -1.58 -3.12 15.92
CA PRO A 43 -1.67 -3.25 14.47
C PRO A 43 -1.65 -4.70 13.96
N ARG A 44 -1.16 -5.66 14.75
CA ARG A 44 -1.13 -7.07 14.35
C ARG A 44 -2.53 -7.66 14.25
N ALA A 45 -3.49 -7.14 15.01
CA ALA A 45 -4.88 -7.59 14.98
C ALA A 45 -5.67 -6.99 13.80
N TRP A 46 -5.15 -5.98 13.12
CA TRP A 46 -5.90 -5.26 12.08
C TRP A 46 -6.23 -6.10 10.85
N GLY A 47 -5.44 -7.15 10.57
CA GLY A 47 -5.69 -8.03 9.43
C GLY A 47 -7.07 -8.70 9.46
N ALA A 48 -7.63 -8.94 10.64
CA ALA A 48 -8.99 -9.48 10.81
C ALA A 48 -10.09 -8.44 10.63
N LEU A 49 -9.77 -7.15 10.80
CA LEU A 49 -10.71 -6.03 10.66
C LEU A 49 -10.78 -5.51 9.23
N ILE A 50 -9.68 -5.62 8.48
CA ILE A 50 -9.59 -5.14 7.11
C ILE A 50 -10.28 -6.16 6.18
N PRO A 51 -11.36 -5.78 5.47
CA PRO A 51 -12.11 -6.73 4.66
C PRO A 51 -11.38 -7.12 3.36
N GLY A 52 -11.64 -8.35 2.91
CA GLY A 52 -11.19 -8.89 1.63
C GLY A 52 -9.67 -9.05 1.52
N ASN A 53 -9.17 -9.11 0.29
CA ASN A 53 -7.75 -9.37 -0.01
C ASN A 53 -6.79 -8.38 0.67
N MET A 54 -7.24 -7.19 1.07
CA MET A 54 -6.38 -6.22 1.74
C MET A 54 -6.00 -6.69 3.16
N GLY A 55 -6.88 -7.43 3.85
CA GLY A 55 -6.55 -8.08 5.13
C GLY A 55 -5.53 -9.20 4.97
N ASP A 56 -5.65 -10.00 3.90
CA ASP A 56 -4.68 -11.07 3.60
C ASP A 56 -3.29 -10.49 3.31
N LEU A 57 -3.21 -9.43 2.51
CA LEU A 57 -1.95 -8.73 2.22
C LEU A 57 -1.37 -8.05 3.46
N TRP A 58 -2.22 -7.64 4.41
CA TRP A 58 -1.79 -7.13 5.72
C TRP A 58 -1.11 -8.24 6.52
N ASN A 59 -1.77 -9.39 6.66
CA ASN A 59 -1.23 -10.54 7.38
C ASN A 59 0.07 -11.03 6.75
N GLN A 60 0.14 -11.09 5.42
CA GLN A 60 1.37 -11.45 4.71
C GLN A 60 2.51 -10.45 4.97
N ALA A 61 2.19 -9.17 5.16
CA ALA A 61 3.20 -8.18 5.50
C ALA A 61 3.74 -8.32 6.93
N LEU A 62 3.00 -8.97 7.83
CA LEU A 62 3.44 -9.24 9.21
C LEU A 62 4.43 -10.42 9.29
N GLU A 63 4.54 -11.24 8.23
CA GLU A 63 5.47 -12.39 8.17
C GLU A 63 6.94 -11.98 8.03
N VAL A 64 7.22 -10.73 7.65
CA VAL A 64 8.59 -10.21 7.54
C VAL A 64 9.01 -9.46 8.80
N GLU A 65 10.32 -9.20 8.92
CA GLU A 65 10.91 -8.39 9.99
C GLU A 65 10.20 -7.04 10.16
N GLU A 66 10.06 -6.59 11.40
CA GLU A 66 9.21 -5.46 11.78
C GLU A 66 9.48 -4.19 10.96
N ASP A 67 10.76 -3.89 10.73
CA ASP A 67 11.19 -2.72 9.97
C ASP A 67 10.83 -2.78 8.48
N GLU A 68 10.60 -3.98 7.96
CA GLU A 68 10.23 -4.18 6.56
C GLU A 68 8.72 -4.27 6.32
N GLN A 69 7.92 -4.51 7.35
CA GLN A 69 6.49 -4.84 7.23
C GLN A 69 5.71 -3.75 6.49
N VAL A 70 5.93 -2.47 6.83
CA VAL A 70 5.26 -1.34 6.17
C VAL A 70 5.62 -1.28 4.68
N SER A 71 6.91 -1.41 4.37
CA SER A 71 7.41 -1.38 2.98
C SER A 71 6.91 -2.60 2.19
N ARG A 72 6.81 -3.76 2.84
CA ARG A 72 6.27 -4.99 2.26
C ARG A 72 4.78 -4.84 1.94
N PHE A 73 4.00 -4.29 2.86
CA PHE A 73 2.58 -4.01 2.64
C PHE A 73 2.35 -3.02 1.49
N GLU A 74 3.14 -1.95 1.40
CA GLU A 74 3.07 -0.99 0.29
C GLU A 74 3.38 -1.65 -1.06
N LEU A 75 4.34 -2.57 -1.12
CA LEU A 75 4.65 -3.34 -2.32
C LEU A 75 3.51 -4.29 -2.71
N LEU A 76 3.04 -5.11 -1.76
CA LEU A 76 1.98 -6.09 -1.96
C LEU A 76 0.68 -5.43 -2.43
N SER A 77 0.28 -4.34 -1.78
CA SER A 77 -0.92 -3.58 -2.16
C SER A 77 -0.79 -2.92 -3.53
N ALA A 78 0.38 -2.38 -3.87
CA ALA A 78 0.61 -1.82 -5.20
C ALA A 78 0.55 -2.90 -6.29
N ASN A 79 1.19 -4.05 -6.08
CA ASN A 79 1.16 -5.15 -7.05
C ASN A 79 -0.25 -5.72 -7.21
N HIS A 80 -1.02 -5.82 -6.13
CA HIS A 80 -2.43 -6.21 -6.19
C HIS A 80 -3.27 -5.24 -7.03
N LEU A 81 -3.11 -3.93 -6.82
CA LEU A 81 -3.77 -2.91 -7.62
C LEU A 81 -3.31 -2.92 -9.09
N THR A 82 -2.04 -3.22 -9.37
CA THR A 82 -1.57 -3.45 -10.74
C THR A 82 -2.27 -4.64 -11.38
N ALA A 83 -2.37 -5.77 -10.67
CA ALA A 83 -3.06 -6.95 -11.18
C ALA A 83 -4.54 -6.68 -11.48
N LEU A 84 -5.22 -5.91 -10.63
CA LEU A 84 -6.60 -5.46 -10.90
C LEU A 84 -6.65 -4.51 -12.09
N SER A 85 -5.75 -3.53 -12.16
CA SER A 85 -5.69 -2.55 -13.24
C SER A 85 -5.45 -3.19 -14.60
N ARG A 86 -4.63 -4.25 -14.68
CA ARG A 86 -4.39 -5.00 -15.93
C ARG A 86 -5.68 -5.53 -16.57
N ARG A 87 -6.76 -5.72 -15.81
CA ARG A 87 -8.08 -6.09 -16.37
C ARG A 87 -8.64 -5.01 -17.29
N ALA A 88 -8.27 -3.74 -17.10
CA ALA A 88 -8.63 -2.64 -17.99
C ALA A 88 -8.07 -2.82 -19.42
N LYS A 89 -7.04 -3.65 -19.62
CA LYS A 89 -6.54 -4.00 -20.97
C LYS A 89 -7.59 -4.72 -21.82
N LEU A 90 -8.58 -5.37 -21.19
CA LEU A 90 -9.67 -6.06 -21.87
C LEU A 90 -10.74 -5.09 -22.40
N GLN A 91 -10.71 -3.83 -21.99
CA GLN A 91 -11.62 -2.78 -22.46
C GLN A 91 -11.02 -2.05 -23.67
N THR A 92 -11.80 -1.91 -24.73
CA THR A 92 -11.35 -1.25 -25.97
C THR A 92 -11.44 0.27 -25.86
N ALA A 93 -12.41 0.80 -25.12
CA ALA A 93 -12.60 2.23 -24.84
C ALA A 93 -13.22 2.42 -23.44
N GLY A 94 -13.20 3.66 -22.92
CA GLY A 94 -13.85 4.01 -21.65
C GLY A 94 -12.89 4.53 -20.57
N PRO A 95 -13.45 5.04 -19.46
CA PRO A 95 -12.68 5.60 -18.35
C PRO A 95 -11.74 4.57 -17.69
N GLU A 96 -12.08 3.29 -17.74
CA GLU A 96 -11.27 2.19 -17.20
C GLU A 96 -9.91 2.11 -17.89
N ARG A 97 -9.87 2.30 -19.22
CA ARG A 97 -8.62 2.27 -19.98
C ARG A 97 -7.71 3.44 -19.63
N VAL A 98 -8.29 4.62 -19.41
CA VAL A 98 -7.57 5.81 -18.93
C VAL A 98 -7.04 5.58 -17.53
N ALA A 99 -7.85 5.04 -16.62
CA ALA A 99 -7.43 4.70 -15.26
C ALA A 99 -6.29 3.68 -15.25
N GLY A 100 -6.36 2.64 -16.08
CA GLY A 100 -5.29 1.65 -16.24
C GLY A 100 -3.99 2.26 -16.76
N TYR A 101 -4.08 3.16 -17.75
CA TYR A 101 -2.91 3.90 -18.25
C TYR A 101 -2.28 4.79 -17.17
N LEU A 102 -3.08 5.59 -16.45
CA LEU A 102 -2.59 6.45 -15.37
C LEU A 102 -1.96 5.65 -14.23
N TRP A 103 -2.55 4.51 -13.87
CA TRP A 103 -1.98 3.58 -12.91
C TRP A 103 -0.61 3.06 -13.37
N GLY A 104 -0.53 2.61 -14.62
CA GLY A 104 0.73 2.16 -15.21
C GLY A 104 1.80 3.23 -15.20
N LEU A 105 1.48 4.44 -15.65
CA LEU A 105 2.40 5.58 -15.63
C LEU A 105 2.91 5.87 -14.21
N TRP A 106 2.03 5.81 -13.20
CA TRP A 106 2.42 6.02 -11.81
C TRP A 106 3.36 4.95 -11.28
N VAL A 107 3.14 3.68 -11.62
CA VAL A 107 4.01 2.57 -11.22
C VAL A 107 5.37 2.67 -11.89
N GLU A 108 5.43 2.95 -13.19
CA GLU A 108 6.69 3.12 -13.91
C GLU A 108 7.50 4.31 -13.35
N ALA A 109 6.84 5.43 -13.09
CA ALA A 109 7.49 6.59 -12.47
C ALA A 109 8.05 6.25 -11.07
N PHE A 110 7.33 5.46 -10.27
CA PHE A 110 7.82 5.00 -8.97
C PHE A 110 9.05 4.09 -9.11
N ASN A 111 9.00 3.10 -10.01
CA ASN A 111 10.10 2.18 -10.24
C ASN A 111 11.35 2.92 -10.76
N LEU A 112 11.17 3.86 -11.69
CA LEU A 112 12.25 4.70 -12.18
C LEU A 112 12.90 5.51 -11.05
N LYS A 113 12.08 6.15 -10.21
CA LYS A 113 12.58 6.87 -9.03
C LYS A 113 13.37 5.94 -8.11
N LEU A 114 12.84 4.76 -7.80
CA LEU A 114 13.47 3.78 -6.92
C LEU A 114 14.84 3.35 -7.46
N VAL A 115 14.93 3.03 -8.75
CA VAL A 115 16.18 2.61 -9.40
C VAL A 115 17.21 3.74 -9.41
N ILE A 116 16.81 4.97 -9.78
CA ILE A 116 17.73 6.12 -9.80
C ILE A 116 18.23 6.43 -8.38
N SER A 117 17.33 6.58 -7.41
CA SER A 117 17.70 6.85 -6.02
C SER A 117 18.55 5.73 -5.43
N GLY A 118 18.22 4.47 -5.72
CA GLY A 118 18.99 3.32 -5.26
C GLY A 118 20.41 3.30 -5.81
N LYS A 119 20.57 3.59 -7.11
CA LYS A 119 21.88 3.67 -7.77
C LYS A 119 22.73 4.82 -7.23
N LEU A 120 22.14 5.99 -7.00
CA LEU A 120 22.84 7.14 -6.40
C LEU A 120 23.32 6.85 -4.97
N ASN A 121 22.53 6.11 -4.20
CA ASN A 121 22.87 5.72 -2.83
C ASN A 121 23.68 4.41 -2.73
N LYS A 122 24.09 3.83 -3.87
CA LYS A 122 24.87 2.57 -3.94
C LYS A 122 24.22 1.41 -3.16
N LEU A 123 22.89 1.34 -3.17
CA LEU A 123 22.16 0.26 -2.52
C LEU A 123 22.40 -1.08 -3.23
N ASP A 124 22.29 -2.18 -2.48
CA ASP A 124 22.39 -3.52 -3.04
C ASP A 124 21.33 -3.76 -4.14
N THR A 125 21.76 -4.40 -5.22
CA THR A 125 20.88 -4.63 -6.37
C THR A 125 19.80 -5.68 -6.07
N GLY A 126 20.11 -6.68 -5.22
CA GLY A 126 19.14 -7.66 -4.77
C GLY A 126 18.03 -7.00 -3.94
N LEU A 127 18.42 -6.13 -3.00
CA LEU A 127 17.49 -5.31 -2.22
C LEU A 127 16.61 -4.42 -3.12
N LEU A 128 17.17 -3.79 -4.14
CA LEU A 128 16.38 -2.96 -5.07
C LEU A 128 15.38 -3.80 -5.87
N LYS A 129 15.82 -4.95 -6.39
CA LYS A 129 14.95 -5.86 -7.15
C LYS A 129 13.75 -6.34 -6.35
N SER A 130 13.92 -6.64 -5.06
CA SER A 130 12.81 -7.08 -4.21
C SER A 130 11.78 -5.99 -3.89
N ARG A 131 12.08 -4.72 -4.20
CA ARG A 131 11.24 -3.55 -3.93
C ARG A 131 10.59 -2.96 -5.19
N ILE A 132 10.99 -3.43 -6.38
CA ILE A 132 10.37 -3.02 -7.65
C ILE A 132 8.94 -3.54 -7.70
N ARG A 133 8.02 -2.68 -8.13
CA ARG A 133 6.61 -3.02 -8.32
C ARG A 133 6.38 -3.67 -9.67
N ASP A 134 5.34 -4.49 -9.76
CA ASP A 134 4.91 -5.09 -11.01
C ASP A 134 4.48 -4.01 -12.00
N THR A 135 4.99 -4.08 -13.22
CA THR A 135 4.67 -3.13 -14.29
C THR A 135 3.24 -3.32 -14.78
N TYR A 136 2.60 -2.24 -15.25
CA TYR A 136 1.28 -2.39 -15.85
C TYR A 136 1.34 -3.03 -17.24
N VAL A 137 2.38 -2.71 -18.02
CA VAL A 137 2.61 -3.24 -19.38
C VAL A 137 2.96 -4.71 -19.34
#